data_AF-A0A352S3M5-F1
#
_entry.id   AF-A0A352S3M5-F1
#
_cell.length_a   1.000
_cell.length_b   1.000
_cell.length_c   1.000
_cell.angle_alpha   90.00
_cell.angle_beta   90.00
_cell.angle_gamma   90.00
#
_symmetry.space_group_name_H-M   'P 1'
#
loop_
_entity.id
_entity.type
_entity.pdbx_description
1 polymer ?
#
loop_
_entity_poly.entity_id
_entity_poly.type
_entity_poly.pdbx_seq_one_letter_code
_entity_poly.pdbx_strand_id
1 'polypeptide(L)'
;MNKKVSGKRPGPVVLDVVGKELTAEDARRIAHPLTGGVILFARNFESRAQLVALTRAIREVRDDALICIDHEGGRVQRAKTDGFTHLPAMSRLGALWDRDVLTATKVAMACGYVLAAELRACDIDLSFTPVLDLDYGRSGVIGDRAFHADPRVVTMLANHLTHGLLLAGMANCGKHFPGHGYVEADSHVAIPVDERGLDEILSQDARPYDWMGPAL
;
A
#
# COMPACT_ATOMS: atom_id res chain seq x y z
N MET A 1 5.46 -13.11 34.75
CA MET A 1 4.92 -14.12 33.83
C MET A 1 5.47 -13.84 32.44
N ASN A 2 6.51 -14.57 32.03
CA ASN A 2 7.08 -14.46 30.69
C ASN A 2 6.10 -15.09 29.69
N LYS A 3 5.51 -14.29 28.80
CA LYS A 3 4.88 -14.82 27.59
C LYS A 3 5.96 -15.56 26.81
N LYS A 4 5.80 -16.88 26.64
CA LYS A 4 6.59 -17.65 25.69
C LYS A 4 6.40 -17.00 24.31
N VAL A 5 7.43 -16.34 23.80
CA VAL A 5 7.51 -15.98 22.39
C VAL A 5 7.55 -17.32 21.66
N SER A 6 6.44 -17.69 21.02
CA SER A 6 6.41 -18.90 20.20
C SER A 6 7.48 -18.72 19.12
N GLY A 7 8.39 -19.68 18.98
CA GLY A 7 9.56 -19.59 18.10
C GLY A 7 9.24 -19.62 16.61
N LYS A 8 8.03 -19.26 16.20
CA LYS A 8 7.65 -19.15 14.79
C LYS A 8 8.13 -17.78 14.31
N ARG A 9 8.99 -17.79 13.30
CA ARG A 9 9.30 -16.61 12.51
C ARG A 9 8.29 -16.58 11.35
N PRO A 10 7.77 -15.41 10.96
CA PRO A 10 6.93 -15.30 9.78
C PRO A 10 7.67 -15.88 8.55
N GLY A 11 6.97 -16.70 7.77
CA GLY A 11 7.52 -17.24 6.52
C GLY A 11 7.57 -16.18 5.41
N PRO A 12 8.22 -16.48 4.27
CA PRO A 12 8.39 -15.48 3.20
C PRO A 12 7.16 -15.30 2.30
N VAL A 13 6.15 -16.16 2.38
CA VAL A 13 5.01 -16.15 1.46
C VAL A 13 3.88 -15.28 2.01
N VAL A 14 3.47 -14.29 1.23
CA VAL A 14 2.18 -13.61 1.38
C VAL A 14 1.22 -14.22 0.37
N LEU A 15 0.10 -14.75 0.84
CA LEU A 15 -0.94 -15.37 0.02
C LEU A 15 -2.28 -14.67 0.23
N ASP A 16 -3.32 -15.07 -0.49
CA ASP A 16 -4.67 -14.58 -0.28
C ASP A 16 -5.61 -15.69 0.21
N VAL A 17 -6.82 -15.28 0.61
CA VAL A 17 -7.91 -16.19 0.98
C VAL A 17 -9.02 -16.12 -0.05
N VAL A 18 -9.78 -17.21 -0.17
CA VAL A 18 -10.72 -17.38 -1.27
C VAL A 18 -11.93 -16.43 -1.21
N GLY A 19 -12.35 -16.05 -0.01
CA GLY A 19 -13.58 -15.27 0.18
C GLY A 19 -13.60 -14.41 1.44
N LYS A 20 -14.80 -14.17 1.95
CA LYS A 20 -15.09 -13.28 3.09
C LYS A 20 -14.97 -13.98 4.45
N GLU A 21 -14.88 -15.31 4.43
CA GLU A 21 -14.70 -16.17 5.59
C GLU A 21 -13.64 -17.21 5.24
N LEU A 22 -12.92 -17.71 6.25
CA LEU A 22 -11.91 -18.73 6.04
C LEU A 22 -12.56 -20.09 5.78
N THR A 23 -12.11 -20.77 4.73
CA THR A 23 -12.34 -22.19 4.55
C THR A 23 -11.31 -23.01 5.34
N ALA A 24 -11.56 -24.31 5.50
CA ALA A 24 -10.58 -25.23 6.08
C ALA A 24 -9.25 -25.24 5.29
N GLU A 25 -9.31 -25.05 3.97
CA GLU A 25 -8.14 -24.99 3.10
C GLU A 25 -7.37 -23.67 3.28
N ASP A 26 -8.05 -22.54 3.52
CA ASP A 26 -7.38 -21.30 3.90
C ASP A 26 -6.64 -21.46 5.23
N ALA A 27 -7.31 -22.00 6.25
CA ALA A 27 -6.69 -22.22 7.56
C ALA A 27 -5.45 -23.15 7.45
N ARG A 28 -5.52 -24.20 6.63
CA ARG A 28 -4.38 -25.09 6.38
C ARG A 28 -3.19 -24.35 5.75
N ARG A 29 -3.44 -23.49 4.75
CA ARG A 29 -2.40 -22.68 4.08
C ARG A 29 -1.84 -21.59 4.97
N ILE A 30 -2.70 -20.93 5.77
CA ILE A 30 -2.30 -19.92 6.76
C ILE A 30 -1.48 -20.54 7.88
N ALA A 31 -1.72 -21.80 8.28
CA ALA A 31 -0.92 -22.47 9.30
C ALA A 31 0.47 -22.96 8.80
N HIS A 32 0.70 -22.98 7.48
CA HIS A 32 1.92 -23.53 6.88
C HIS A 32 3.17 -22.72 7.31
N PRO A 33 4.29 -23.34 7.72
CA PRO A 33 5.46 -22.60 8.23
C PRO A 33 6.07 -21.54 7.29
N LEU A 34 5.87 -21.68 5.97
CA LEU A 34 6.36 -20.70 4.98
C LEU A 34 5.41 -19.51 4.74
N THR A 35 4.21 -19.51 5.30
CA THR A 35 3.30 -18.38 5.18
C THR A 35 3.67 -17.32 6.22
N GLY A 36 3.84 -16.06 5.82
CA GLY A 36 4.10 -14.94 6.71
C GLY A 36 3.00 -13.89 6.72
N GLY A 37 2.15 -13.88 5.70
CA GLY A 37 1.08 -12.89 5.61
C GLY A 37 -0.07 -13.28 4.72
N VAL A 38 -1.12 -12.47 4.82
CA VAL A 38 -2.33 -12.56 4.01
C VAL A 38 -2.60 -11.20 3.36
N ILE A 39 -2.72 -11.15 2.05
CA ILE A 39 -3.19 -9.96 1.31
C ILE A 39 -4.69 -10.06 1.05
N LEU A 40 -5.41 -8.98 1.33
CA LEU A 40 -6.85 -8.87 1.13
C LEU A 40 -7.16 -8.06 -0.14
N PHE A 41 -8.18 -8.50 -0.86
CA PHE A 41 -8.71 -7.85 -2.06
C PHE A 41 -10.16 -7.43 -1.86
N ALA A 42 -10.72 -6.71 -2.85
CA ALA A 42 -12.12 -6.27 -2.81
C ALA A 42 -13.12 -7.44 -2.62
N ARG A 43 -12.81 -8.63 -3.16
CA ARG A 43 -13.63 -9.84 -2.99
C ARG A 43 -13.71 -10.35 -1.54
N ASN A 44 -12.78 -9.93 -0.67
CA ASN A 44 -12.71 -10.32 0.74
C ASN A 44 -13.46 -9.34 1.66
N PHE A 45 -14.04 -8.26 1.10
CA PHE A 45 -14.73 -7.23 1.85
C PHE A 45 -16.23 -7.18 1.52
N GLU A 46 -17.05 -7.06 2.57
CA GLU A 46 -18.49 -6.79 2.48
C GLU A 46 -18.93 -5.68 3.43
N SER A 47 -18.48 -5.74 4.69
CA SER A 47 -18.72 -4.73 5.72
C SER A 47 -17.56 -4.74 6.72
N ARG A 48 -17.43 -3.69 7.54
CA ARG A 48 -16.40 -3.63 8.59
C ARG A 48 -16.53 -4.78 9.59
N ALA A 49 -17.77 -5.11 9.97
CA ALA A 49 -18.02 -6.21 10.91
C ALA A 49 -17.53 -7.56 10.35
N GLN A 50 -17.81 -7.84 9.07
CA GLN A 50 -17.32 -9.04 8.40
C GLN A 50 -15.79 -9.02 8.26
N LEU A 51 -15.21 -7.88 7.88
CA LEU A 51 -13.75 -7.75 7.73
C LEU A 51 -13.01 -8.00 9.05
N VAL A 52 -13.51 -7.44 10.15
CA VAL A 52 -12.99 -7.68 11.51
C VAL A 52 -13.08 -9.16 11.89
N ALA A 53 -14.16 -9.83 11.51
CA ALA A 53 -14.31 -11.28 11.76
C ALA A 53 -13.27 -12.08 10.94
N LEU A 54 -13.04 -11.70 9.68
CA LEU A 54 -12.06 -12.34 8.82
C LEU A 54 -10.62 -12.16 9.34
N THR A 55 -10.22 -10.94 9.68
CA THR A 55 -8.87 -10.67 10.20
C THR A 55 -8.64 -11.37 11.54
N ARG A 56 -9.64 -11.39 12.42
CA ARG A 56 -9.60 -12.19 13.66
C ARG A 56 -9.41 -13.68 13.38
N ALA A 57 -10.17 -14.26 12.45
CA ALA A 57 -10.05 -15.68 12.10
C ALA A 57 -8.65 -16.01 11.54
N ILE A 58 -8.05 -15.11 10.76
CA ILE A 58 -6.66 -15.25 10.29
C ILE A 58 -5.70 -15.29 11.48
N ARG A 59 -5.83 -14.35 12.44
CA ARG A 59 -4.98 -14.28 13.64
C ARG A 59 -5.15 -15.48 14.58
N GLU A 60 -6.34 -16.06 14.65
CA GLU A 60 -6.60 -17.29 15.43
C GLU A 60 -5.84 -18.50 14.85
N VAL A 61 -5.70 -18.57 13.52
CA VAL A 61 -4.88 -19.60 12.87
C VAL A 61 -3.38 -19.29 13.01
N ARG A 62 -3.01 -18.01 12.87
CA ARG A 62 -1.63 -17.54 12.97
C ARG A 62 -1.56 -16.12 13.55
N ASP A 63 -1.10 -16.02 14.79
CA ASP A 63 -1.02 -14.76 15.54
C ASP A 63 0.08 -13.80 15.05
N ASP A 64 1.10 -14.31 14.36
CA ASP A 64 2.21 -13.55 13.76
C ASP A 64 2.02 -13.22 12.26
N ALA A 65 0.84 -13.44 11.69
CA ALA A 65 0.57 -13.16 10.29
C ALA A 65 0.48 -11.64 10.04
N LEU A 66 1.21 -11.15 9.02
CA LEU A 66 1.04 -9.81 8.46
C LEU A 66 -0.21 -9.76 7.59
N ILE A 67 -1.21 -8.98 7.97
CA ILE A 67 -2.42 -8.77 7.16
C ILE A 67 -2.28 -7.47 6.39
N CYS A 68 -2.32 -7.55 5.06
CA CYS A 68 -2.07 -6.41 4.17
C CYS A 68 -3.18 -6.22 3.12
N ILE A 69 -3.22 -5.03 2.52
CA ILE A 69 -4.24 -4.64 1.53
C ILE A 69 -3.67 -3.58 0.57
N ASP A 70 -4.21 -3.48 -0.65
CA ASP A 70 -3.91 -2.33 -1.52
C ASP A 70 -4.94 -1.21 -1.29
N HIS A 71 -4.59 -0.25 -0.44
CA HIS A 71 -5.42 0.92 -0.18
C HIS A 71 -4.57 2.16 -0.46
N GLU A 72 -4.57 2.62 -1.71
CA GLU A 72 -3.84 3.82 -2.14
C GLU A 72 -4.75 5.05 -2.10
N GLY A 73 -5.98 4.88 -2.60
CA GLY A 73 -6.93 5.94 -2.91
C GLY A 73 -7.31 5.94 -4.40
N GLY A 74 -8.36 6.67 -4.75
CA GLY A 74 -8.87 6.71 -6.12
C GLY A 74 -9.27 5.31 -6.64
N ARG A 75 -8.68 4.90 -7.77
CA ARG A 75 -9.02 3.62 -8.42
C ARG A 75 -8.56 2.42 -7.58
N VAL A 76 -7.42 2.51 -6.88
CA VAL A 76 -6.85 1.42 -6.07
C VAL A 76 -7.20 1.62 -4.60
N GLN A 77 -8.39 1.15 -4.24
CA GLN A 77 -8.87 1.13 -2.87
C GLN A 77 -9.85 -0.05 -2.75
N ARG A 78 -9.55 -1.03 -1.89
CA ARG A 78 -10.33 -2.27 -1.83
C ARG A 78 -11.58 -2.15 -0.95
N ALA A 79 -11.47 -1.50 0.21
CA ALA A 79 -12.61 -1.20 1.08
C ALA A 79 -13.13 0.23 0.78
N LYS A 80 -14.39 0.34 0.35
CA LYS A 80 -14.98 1.58 -0.18
C LYS A 80 -16.37 1.90 0.37
N THR A 81 -16.94 1.03 1.19
CA THR A 81 -18.34 1.15 1.66
C THR A 81 -18.40 0.93 3.17
N ASP A 82 -19.60 1.02 3.75
CA ASP A 82 -19.81 0.87 5.19
C ASP A 82 -18.89 1.79 6.01
N GLY A 83 -18.85 3.08 5.65
CA GLY A 83 -18.12 4.10 6.41
C GLY A 83 -16.62 4.20 6.16
N PHE A 84 -16.04 3.40 5.27
CA PHE A 84 -14.68 3.70 4.75
C PHE A 84 -14.70 4.97 3.91
N THR A 85 -13.73 5.86 4.14
CA THR A 85 -13.60 7.12 3.42
C THR A 85 -13.12 6.87 1.99
N HIS A 86 -13.77 7.50 1.01
CA HIS A 86 -13.26 7.53 -0.37
C HIS A 86 -12.07 8.48 -0.45
N LEU A 87 -10.86 7.93 -0.53
CA LEU A 87 -9.63 8.72 -0.63
C LEU A 87 -9.43 9.18 -2.09
N PRO A 88 -8.86 10.38 -2.30
CA PRO A 88 -8.58 10.86 -3.65
C PRO A 88 -7.51 10.00 -4.34
N ALA A 89 -7.45 10.04 -5.66
CA ALA A 89 -6.26 9.58 -6.39
C ALA A 89 -5.08 10.49 -6.04
N MET A 90 -3.86 9.94 -5.93
CA MET A 90 -2.69 10.69 -5.46
C MET A 90 -2.32 11.87 -6.37
N SER A 91 -2.62 11.80 -7.67
CA SER A 91 -2.45 12.91 -8.62
C SER A 91 -3.22 14.17 -8.21
N ARG A 92 -4.31 14.04 -7.43
CA ARG A 92 -5.05 15.19 -6.89
C ARG A 92 -4.25 15.95 -5.85
N LEU A 93 -3.36 15.27 -5.12
CA LEU A 93 -2.45 15.91 -4.18
C LEU A 93 -1.32 16.65 -4.92
N GLY A 94 -0.83 16.12 -6.04
CA GLY A 94 0.08 16.86 -6.93
C GLY A 94 -0.58 18.10 -7.53
N ALA A 95 -1.79 17.97 -8.06
CA ALA A 95 -2.53 19.12 -8.59
C ALA A 95 -2.85 20.18 -7.52
N LEU A 96 -2.97 19.77 -6.25
CA LEU A 96 -3.11 20.68 -5.12
C LEU A 96 -1.77 21.33 -4.77
N TRP A 97 -0.67 20.58 -4.83
CA TRP A 97 0.69 21.08 -4.61
C TRP A 97 1.03 22.22 -5.56
N ASP A 98 0.67 22.11 -6.84
CA ASP A 98 0.90 23.15 -7.85
C ASP A 98 0.20 24.48 -7.52
N ARG A 99 -0.82 24.44 -6.65
CA ARG A 99 -1.59 25.62 -6.23
C ARG A 99 -1.18 26.12 -4.86
N ASP A 100 -0.97 25.19 -3.93
CA ASP A 100 -0.64 25.46 -2.53
C ASP A 100 0.11 24.28 -1.91
N VAL A 101 1.42 24.44 -1.82
CA VAL A 101 2.36 23.44 -1.28
C VAL A 101 2.03 23.07 0.18
N LEU A 102 1.74 24.05 1.04
CA LEU A 102 1.50 23.78 2.46
C LEU A 102 0.16 23.10 2.70
N THR A 103 -0.86 23.48 1.94
CA THR A 103 -2.14 22.78 2.01
C THR A 103 -2.01 21.36 1.45
N ALA A 104 -1.26 21.15 0.37
CA ALA A 104 -1.07 19.81 -0.21
C ALA A 104 -0.40 18.83 0.76
N THR A 105 0.67 19.25 1.45
CA THR A 105 1.36 18.41 2.45
C THR A 105 0.47 18.10 3.65
N LYS A 106 -0.30 19.08 4.14
CA LYS A 106 -1.28 18.87 5.22
C LYS A 106 -2.37 17.87 4.81
N VAL A 107 -2.89 17.98 3.59
CA VAL A 107 -3.92 17.07 3.08
C VAL A 107 -3.33 15.67 2.83
N ALA A 108 -2.11 15.55 2.31
CA ALA A 108 -1.44 14.25 2.15
C ALA A 108 -1.31 13.52 3.49
N MET A 109 -0.87 14.21 4.55
CA MET A 109 -0.82 13.65 5.90
C MET A 109 -2.19 13.26 6.43
N ALA A 110 -3.22 14.07 6.21
CA ALA A 110 -4.59 13.74 6.60
C ALA A 110 -5.11 12.49 5.87
N CYS A 111 -4.85 12.36 4.57
CA CYS A 111 -5.18 11.16 3.79
C CYS A 111 -4.49 9.92 4.37
N GLY A 112 -3.19 10.00 4.69
CA GLY A 112 -2.45 8.90 5.29
C GLY A 112 -3.03 8.48 6.65
N TYR A 113 -3.36 9.45 7.51
CA TYR A 113 -3.96 9.15 8.81
C TYR A 113 -5.31 8.47 8.70
N VAL A 114 -6.22 8.98 7.85
CA VAL A 114 -7.55 8.38 7.65
C VAL A 114 -7.43 6.97 7.09
N LEU A 115 -6.61 6.78 6.06
CA LEU A 115 -6.33 5.49 5.43
C LEU A 115 -5.90 4.46 6.49
N ALA A 116 -4.87 4.79 7.26
CA ALA A 116 -4.31 3.85 8.23
C ALA A 116 -5.25 3.63 9.43
N ALA A 117 -5.89 4.68 9.96
CA ALA A 117 -6.77 4.56 11.11
C ALA A 117 -8.00 3.67 10.82
N GLU A 118 -8.60 3.81 9.64
CA GLU A 118 -9.75 2.99 9.23
C GLU A 118 -9.35 1.52 9.03
N LEU A 119 -8.20 1.25 8.41
CA LEU A 119 -7.68 -0.10 8.24
C LEU A 119 -7.29 -0.76 9.57
N ARG A 120 -6.63 -0.01 10.46
CA ARG A 120 -6.25 -0.48 11.80
C ARG A 120 -7.47 -0.79 12.66
N ALA A 121 -8.57 -0.05 12.50
CA ALA A 121 -9.84 -0.38 13.15
C ALA A 121 -10.42 -1.73 12.71
N CYS A 122 -9.99 -2.25 11.55
CA CYS A 122 -10.33 -3.58 11.04
C CYS A 122 -9.20 -4.62 11.23
N ASP A 123 -8.18 -4.28 12.01
CA ASP A 123 -7.03 -5.15 12.33
C ASP A 123 -6.18 -5.53 11.11
N ILE A 124 -6.00 -4.59 10.17
CA ILE A 124 -5.09 -4.70 9.02
C ILE A 124 -3.78 -3.97 9.35
N ASP A 125 -2.64 -4.63 9.12
CA ASP A 125 -1.32 -4.17 9.54
C ASP A 125 -0.67 -3.19 8.57
N LEU A 126 -0.88 -3.38 7.27
CA LEU A 126 -0.16 -2.66 6.21
C LEU A 126 -1.04 -2.37 5.00
N SER A 127 -0.95 -1.16 4.46
CA SER A 127 -1.34 -0.88 3.08
C SER A 127 -0.10 -0.79 2.19
N PHE A 128 -0.13 -1.39 1.00
CA PHE A 128 0.93 -1.23 0.01
C PHE A 128 0.84 0.16 -0.67
N THR A 129 1.32 1.18 0.02
CA THR A 129 1.34 2.60 -0.40
C THR A 129 2.49 3.29 0.35
N PRO A 130 3.14 4.36 -0.15
CA PRO A 130 2.83 5.17 -1.35
C PRO A 130 3.29 4.59 -2.70
N VAL A 131 2.62 5.01 -3.77
CA VAL A 131 3.17 4.93 -5.13
C VAL A 131 4.21 6.03 -5.30
N LEU A 132 5.44 5.66 -5.64
CA LEU A 132 6.58 6.55 -5.86
C LEU A 132 6.93 6.73 -7.34
N ASP A 133 6.19 6.07 -8.22
CA ASP A 133 6.32 6.23 -9.67
C ASP A 133 6.02 7.68 -10.09
N LEU A 134 6.79 8.18 -11.06
CA LEU A 134 6.62 9.53 -11.59
C LEU A 134 5.56 9.55 -12.69
N ASP A 135 4.75 10.62 -12.74
CA ASP A 135 3.74 10.78 -13.79
C ASP A 135 4.34 11.34 -15.09
N TYR A 136 4.83 10.45 -15.95
CA TYR A 136 5.25 10.81 -17.30
C TYR A 136 4.08 10.96 -18.28
N GLY A 137 2.84 10.66 -17.87
CA GLY A 137 1.65 10.68 -18.73
C GLY A 137 1.57 9.54 -19.76
N ARG A 138 2.35 8.46 -19.57
CA ARG A 138 2.50 7.36 -20.55
C ARG A 138 1.99 6.02 -20.03
N SER A 139 2.33 5.70 -18.78
CA SER A 139 1.93 4.43 -18.16
C SER A 139 0.42 4.43 -17.87
N GLY A 140 -0.35 3.58 -18.56
CA GLY A 140 -1.77 3.35 -18.26
C GLY A 140 -2.04 2.71 -16.89
N VAL A 141 -1.07 1.96 -16.33
CA VAL A 141 -1.21 1.26 -15.04
C VAL A 141 -1.02 2.20 -13.85
N ILE A 142 -0.01 3.07 -13.92
CA ILE A 142 0.24 4.13 -12.94
C ILE A 142 -0.81 5.25 -13.09
N GLY A 143 -0.77 6.03 -14.18
CA GLY A 143 -1.69 7.13 -14.42
C GLY A 143 -1.93 8.01 -13.18
N ASP A 144 -3.19 8.19 -12.81
CA ASP A 144 -3.62 9.02 -11.67
C ASP A 144 -3.17 8.53 -10.27
N ARG A 145 -2.52 7.36 -10.18
CA ARG A 145 -1.92 6.82 -8.95
C ARG A 145 -0.58 7.49 -8.59
N ALA A 146 0.13 8.04 -9.58
CA ALA A 146 1.32 8.84 -9.32
C ALA A 146 0.93 10.18 -8.69
N PHE A 147 1.77 10.68 -7.78
CA PHE A 147 1.53 11.99 -7.18
C PHE A 147 1.78 13.12 -8.18
N HIS A 148 2.90 13.06 -8.91
CA HIS A 148 3.40 14.15 -9.74
C HIS A 148 4.50 13.67 -10.69
N ALA A 149 4.89 14.47 -11.69
CA ALA A 149 5.99 14.18 -12.61
C ALA A 149 7.39 14.48 -12.02
N ASP A 150 7.47 15.45 -11.11
CA ASP A 150 8.72 15.85 -10.45
C ASP A 150 9.03 14.94 -9.24
N PRO A 151 10.19 14.25 -9.21
CA PRO A 151 10.55 13.33 -8.12
C PRO A 151 10.61 14.01 -6.75
N ARG A 152 10.91 15.31 -6.69
CA ARG A 152 10.98 16.06 -5.43
C ARG A 152 9.58 16.26 -4.83
N VAL A 153 8.60 16.52 -5.70
CA VAL A 153 7.20 16.68 -5.30
C VAL A 153 6.63 15.34 -4.84
N VAL A 154 6.89 14.27 -5.60
CA VAL A 154 6.53 12.90 -5.21
C VAL A 154 7.08 12.57 -3.83
N THR A 155 8.37 12.81 -3.60
CA THR A 155 9.03 12.57 -2.31
C THR A 155 8.37 13.33 -1.17
N MET A 156 8.09 14.62 -1.36
CA MET A 156 7.51 15.45 -0.30
C MET A 156 6.08 15.03 0.05
N LEU A 157 5.25 14.76 -0.95
CA LEU A 157 3.87 14.33 -0.72
C LEU A 157 3.80 12.91 -0.14
N ALA A 158 4.63 11.99 -0.67
CA ALA A 158 4.72 10.62 -0.17
C ALA A 158 5.21 10.58 1.28
N ASN A 159 6.23 11.38 1.66
CA ASN A 159 6.69 11.49 3.04
C ASN A 159 5.58 11.97 3.99
N HIS A 160 4.76 12.94 3.56
CA HIS A 160 3.65 13.42 4.39
C HIS A 160 2.53 12.39 4.49
N LEU A 161 2.20 11.67 3.41
CA LEU A 161 1.30 10.52 3.47
C LEU A 161 1.82 9.48 4.47
N THR A 162 3.09 9.09 4.37
CA THR A 162 3.76 8.15 5.27
C THR A 162 3.72 8.63 6.72
N HIS A 163 3.95 9.90 6.98
CA HIS A 163 3.78 10.46 8.32
C HIS A 163 2.35 10.27 8.84
N GLY A 164 1.34 10.51 7.99
CA GLY A 164 -0.06 10.20 8.31
C GLY A 164 -0.28 8.73 8.69
N LEU A 165 0.28 7.79 7.92
CA LEU A 165 0.20 6.35 8.22
C LEU A 165 0.81 6.03 9.59
N LEU A 166 1.99 6.59 9.87
CA LEU A 166 2.73 6.40 11.12
C LEU A 166 1.99 6.99 12.34
N LEU A 167 1.26 8.09 12.18
CA LEU A 167 0.42 8.66 13.25
C LEU A 167 -0.68 7.69 13.72
N ALA A 168 -1.17 6.81 12.84
CA ALA A 168 -2.07 5.72 13.18
C ALA A 168 -1.34 4.39 13.47
N GLY A 169 0.00 4.43 13.53
CA GLY A 169 0.87 3.29 13.83
C GLY A 169 1.02 2.28 12.69
N MET A 170 0.74 2.65 11.45
CA MET A 170 0.89 1.80 10.27
C MET A 170 2.22 2.10 9.56
N ALA A 171 2.93 1.06 9.15
CA ALA A 171 4.11 1.17 8.29
C ALA A 171 3.71 1.54 6.85
N ASN A 172 4.67 1.59 5.93
CA ASN A 172 4.40 1.93 4.53
C ASN A 172 5.21 1.02 3.59
N CYS A 173 4.93 1.09 2.29
CA CYS A 173 5.64 0.33 1.27
C CYS A 173 5.66 1.13 -0.05
N GLY A 174 6.80 1.76 -0.31
CA GLY A 174 7.06 2.46 -1.57
C GLY A 174 7.11 1.50 -2.76
N LYS A 175 6.42 1.84 -3.85
CA LYS A 175 6.36 1.02 -5.06
C LYS A 175 6.24 1.86 -6.35
N HIS A 176 6.63 1.35 -7.53
CA HIS A 176 7.19 0.02 -7.80
C HIS A 176 8.66 0.18 -8.21
N PHE A 177 9.58 -0.11 -7.29
CA PHE A 177 11.01 0.11 -7.51
C PHE A 177 11.52 -0.65 -8.76
N PRO A 178 12.38 -0.04 -9.60
CA PRO A 178 12.99 1.30 -9.48
C PRO A 178 12.12 2.44 -10.02
N GLY A 179 10.96 2.14 -10.58
CA GLY A 179 10.04 3.09 -11.18
C GLY A 179 9.28 2.45 -12.35
N HIS A 180 7.96 2.58 -12.36
CA HIS A 180 7.08 2.05 -13.41
C HIS A 180 6.51 3.15 -14.30
N GLY A 181 6.61 4.42 -13.88
CA GLY A 181 5.95 5.55 -14.53
C GLY A 181 6.32 5.77 -16.00
N TYR A 182 7.53 5.37 -16.41
CA TYR A 182 8.02 5.59 -17.77
C TYR A 182 7.58 4.51 -18.77
N VAL A 183 7.24 3.31 -18.28
CA VAL A 183 6.90 2.19 -19.17
C VAL A 183 5.44 2.27 -19.60
N GLU A 184 5.19 2.19 -20.91
CA GLU A 184 3.85 2.30 -21.47
C GLU A 184 3.04 1.00 -21.32
N ALA A 185 3.70 -0.15 -21.43
CA ALA A 185 3.08 -1.46 -21.37
C ALA A 185 2.58 -1.80 -19.95
N ASP A 186 1.40 -2.40 -19.88
CA ASP A 186 0.86 -2.92 -18.65
C ASP A 186 1.58 -4.23 -18.26
N SER A 187 2.22 -4.23 -17.08
CA SER A 187 2.91 -5.40 -16.54
C SER A 187 2.02 -6.61 -16.26
N HIS A 188 0.69 -6.42 -16.23
CA HIS A 188 -0.26 -7.52 -16.11
C HIS A 188 -0.43 -8.32 -17.41
N VAL A 189 -0.02 -7.76 -18.56
CA VAL A 189 -0.25 -8.38 -19.88
C VAL A 189 1.03 -8.58 -20.70
N ALA A 190 2.09 -7.83 -20.41
CA ALA A 190 3.39 -7.96 -21.06
C ALA A 190 4.52 -7.65 -20.07
N ILE A 191 5.75 -8.06 -20.36
CA ILE A 191 6.91 -7.64 -19.55
C ILE A 191 7.24 -6.20 -19.95
N PRO A 192 7.08 -5.20 -19.06
CA PRO A 192 7.44 -3.82 -19.34
C PRO A 192 8.97 -3.73 -19.49
N VAL A 193 9.44 -3.08 -20.54
CA VAL A 193 10.87 -2.81 -20.75
C VAL A 193 11.08 -1.30 -20.75
N ASP A 194 11.98 -0.84 -19.90
CA ASP A 194 12.51 0.52 -19.89
C ASP A 194 13.92 0.48 -20.50
N GLU A 195 14.11 1.14 -21.65
CA GLU A 195 15.39 1.14 -22.37
C GLU A 195 16.32 2.29 -21.95
N ARG A 196 15.91 3.13 -20.99
CA ARG A 196 16.74 4.21 -20.47
C ARG A 196 18.02 3.70 -19.80
N GLY A 197 19.05 4.53 -19.82
CA GLY A 197 20.30 4.25 -19.11
C GLY A 197 20.09 4.22 -17.59
N LEU A 198 20.89 3.42 -16.88
CA LEU A 198 20.81 3.32 -15.42
C LEU A 198 20.91 4.69 -14.72
N ASP A 199 21.83 5.55 -15.15
CA ASP A 199 22.01 6.88 -14.58
C ASP A 199 20.76 7.75 -14.74
N GLU A 200 20.02 7.60 -15.85
CA GLU A 200 18.77 8.32 -16.08
C GLU A 200 17.70 7.88 -15.07
N ILE A 201 17.50 6.57 -14.92
CA ILE A 201 16.55 5.98 -13.95
C ILE A 201 16.92 6.37 -12.51
N LEU A 202 18.20 6.28 -12.15
CA LEU A 202 18.66 6.62 -10.80
C LEU A 202 18.59 8.13 -10.51
N SER A 203 18.71 8.97 -11.54
CA SER A 203 18.63 10.43 -11.38
C SER A 203 17.20 10.96 -11.24
N GLN A 204 16.19 10.16 -11.61
CA GLN A 204 14.78 10.52 -11.58
C GLN A 204 13.95 9.49 -10.79
N ASP A 205 13.49 8.42 -11.43
CA ASP A 205 12.51 7.48 -10.91
C ASP A 205 12.89 6.83 -9.57
N ALA A 206 14.18 6.52 -9.39
CA ALA A 206 14.66 5.93 -8.15
C ALA A 206 14.94 6.96 -7.04
N ARG A 207 15.00 8.28 -7.36
CA ARG A 207 15.32 9.32 -6.38
C ARG A 207 14.37 9.42 -5.20
N PRO A 208 13.04 9.26 -5.35
CA PRO A 208 12.15 9.22 -4.21
C PRO A 208 12.53 8.17 -3.17
N TYR A 209 13.02 7.00 -3.59
CA TYR A 209 13.45 5.93 -2.67
C TYR A 209 14.70 6.33 -1.89
N ASP A 210 15.69 6.94 -2.56
CA ASP A 210 16.91 7.47 -1.93
C ASP A 210 16.60 8.59 -0.93
N TRP A 211 15.78 9.57 -1.31
CA TRP A 211 15.46 10.72 -0.46
C TRP A 211 14.50 10.39 0.70
N MET A 212 13.61 9.41 0.55
CA MET A 212 12.80 8.92 1.66
C MET A 212 13.64 8.08 2.63
N GLY A 213 14.59 7.30 2.11
CA GLY A 213 15.56 6.56 2.91
C GLY A 213 14.89 5.74 4.03
N PRO A 214 15.27 5.93 5.32
CA PRO A 214 14.69 5.19 6.45
C PRO A 214 13.19 5.42 6.71
N ALA A 215 12.56 6.37 6.02
CA ALA A 215 11.12 6.57 6.13
C ALA A 215 10.30 5.50 5.38
N LEU A 216 10.93 4.74 4.47
CA LEU A 216 10.34 3.59 3.79
C LEU A 216 10.40 2.30 4.63
#